data_AF-A0A9Q1BT08-F1
#
_entry.id   AF-A0A9Q1BT08-F1
#
_cell.length_a   1.000
_cell.length_b   1.000
_cell.length_c   1.000
_cell.angle_alpha   90.00
_cell.angle_beta   90.00
_cell.angle_gamma   90.00
#
_symmetry.space_group_name_H-M   'P 1'
#
loop_
_entity.id
_entity.type
_entity.pdbx_description
1 polymer ?
#
loop_
_entity_poly.entity_id
_entity_poly.type
_entity_poly.pdbx_seq_one_letter_code
_entity_poly.pdbx_strand_id
1 'polypeptide(L)'
;MPLHPSSETIPVWFHLLRGFKSVQKYGNLTSMNKDFEKVEKYLRMNILNFTERGMVIALITMSGRMKERKQLTVSYTIKELDHRTRTDGRLLRRKKEAREPHKRSKEARMTTGIRAKLMHKRRHAEKVQMKKTIKMHEERKTKKKNDDEVPEGAVPAYLLDREGQSRAKVLSNMIKQKRKEKAGKWDVPIPKVRGVSENEVFKVLKTGKKKGKQWKRMVTKVCYVGEGFTRKPPKYERFIRPMGLRFKNAHVTHPELKATFFLPIIGVKKNPSSPMYTSLGVITKGTVIEVNLHRSPTTLRMMAA
;
A
#
# COMPACT_ATOMS: atom_id res chain seq x y z
N MET A 1 3.21 -61.05 11.37
CA MET A 1 2.00 -60.36 11.87
C MET A 1 2.43 -59.27 12.85
N PRO A 2 1.70 -58.14 12.89
CA PRO A 2 2.22 -56.78 12.74
C PRO A 2 2.19 -56.01 14.09
N LEU A 3 2.61 -54.76 14.28
CA LEU A 3 2.17 -53.50 13.66
C LEU A 3 3.11 -52.34 14.07
N HIS A 4 3.40 -51.46 13.11
CA HIS A 4 3.81 -50.07 13.35
C HIS A 4 2.68 -49.28 14.03
N PRO A 5 2.96 -48.29 14.90
CA PRO A 5 2.07 -47.17 15.10
C PRO A 5 2.48 -46.00 14.20
N SER A 6 1.47 -45.53 13.49
CA SER A 6 1.41 -44.42 12.56
C SER A 6 1.66 -43.05 13.20
N SER A 7 2.07 -42.12 12.35
CA SER A 7 2.04 -40.67 12.54
C SER A 7 0.68 -40.19 13.08
N GLU A 8 0.66 -39.72 14.32
CA GLU A 8 -0.50 -39.01 14.88
C GLU A 8 -0.20 -37.51 15.04
N THR A 9 -1.09 -36.77 14.38
CA THR A 9 -1.39 -35.34 14.45
C THR A 9 -1.03 -34.64 15.75
N ILE A 10 -0.15 -33.64 15.64
CA ILE A 10 -0.01 -32.58 16.63
C ILE A 10 -1.40 -31.95 16.84
N PRO A 11 -1.95 -31.91 18.07
CA PRO A 11 -3.27 -31.35 18.32
C PRO A 11 -3.33 -29.88 17.90
N VAL A 12 -4.39 -29.50 17.17
CA VAL A 12 -4.69 -28.13 16.70
C VAL A 12 -4.63 -27.09 17.85
N TRP A 13 -4.83 -27.53 19.09
CA TRP A 13 -4.68 -26.72 20.31
C TRP A 13 -3.27 -26.17 20.53
N PHE A 14 -2.22 -26.88 20.08
CA PHE A 14 -0.82 -26.46 20.22
C PHE A 14 -0.48 -25.27 19.28
N HIS A 15 -1.15 -25.19 18.14
CA HIS A 15 -1.01 -24.05 17.22
C HIS A 15 -1.78 -22.81 17.68
N LEU A 16 -2.94 -22.99 18.35
CA LEU A 16 -3.70 -21.89 18.95
C LEU A 16 -2.93 -21.20 20.10
N LEU A 17 -2.21 -21.97 20.92
CA LEU A 17 -1.38 -21.46 22.02
C LEU A 17 -0.16 -20.64 21.54
N ARG A 18 0.43 -21.00 20.40
CA ARG A 18 1.50 -20.21 19.77
C ARG A 18 0.98 -18.90 19.18
N GLY A 19 -0.25 -18.89 18.64
CA GLY A 19 -0.93 -17.67 18.19
C GLY A 19 -1.25 -16.69 19.33
N PHE A 20 -1.53 -17.21 20.53
CA PHE A 20 -1.85 -16.36 21.68
C PHE A 20 -0.63 -15.64 22.27
N LYS A 21 0.56 -16.25 22.19
CA LYS A 21 1.83 -15.66 22.67
C LYS A 21 2.35 -14.52 21.77
N SER A 22 2.01 -14.49 20.47
CA SER A 22 2.47 -13.43 19.56
C SER A 22 1.67 -12.13 19.66
N VAL A 23 0.42 -12.20 20.14
CA VAL A 23 -0.51 -11.06 20.25
C VAL A 23 -0.22 -10.15 21.46
N GLN A 24 0.55 -10.61 22.46
CA GLN A 24 0.97 -9.76 23.58
C GLN A 24 1.97 -8.65 23.21
N LYS A 25 2.53 -8.65 21.98
CA LYS A 25 3.65 -7.77 21.60
C LYS A 25 3.27 -6.50 20.85
N TYR A 26 2.02 -6.29 20.45
CA TYR A 26 1.61 -5.08 19.72
C TYR A 26 0.36 -4.43 20.32
N GLY A 27 0.53 -3.18 20.77
CA GLY A 27 -0.54 -2.36 21.31
C GLY A 27 -1.50 -1.89 20.22
N ASN A 28 -2.79 -2.17 20.44
CA ASN A 28 -3.86 -1.19 20.34
C ASN A 28 -5.15 -1.79 20.92
N LEU A 29 -5.78 -1.08 21.85
CA LEU A 29 -6.88 -1.57 22.69
C LEU A 29 -8.20 -1.76 21.92
N THR A 30 -8.32 -1.17 20.73
CA THR A 30 -9.55 -1.14 19.92
C THR A 30 -9.70 -2.30 18.94
N SER A 31 -8.61 -2.96 18.52
CA SER A 31 -8.69 -4.11 17.60
C SER A 31 -9.11 -5.41 18.29
N MET A 32 -8.78 -5.58 19.57
CA MET A 32 -9.07 -6.81 20.32
C MET A 32 -10.56 -7.01 20.68
N ASN A 33 -11.39 -5.97 20.65
CA ASN A 33 -12.82 -6.11 20.98
C ASN A 33 -13.64 -6.70 19.81
N LYS A 34 -13.27 -6.40 18.56
CA LYS A 34 -13.93 -6.96 17.38
C LYS A 34 -13.63 -8.45 17.16
N ASP A 35 -12.47 -8.90 17.63
CA ASP A 35 -12.07 -10.30 17.55
C ASP A 35 -12.75 -11.17 18.63
N PHE A 36 -13.14 -10.57 19.76
CA PHE A 36 -13.87 -11.24 20.84
C PHE A 36 -15.32 -11.58 20.47
N GLU A 37 -16.03 -10.63 19.84
CA GLU A 37 -17.41 -10.85 19.36
C GLU A 37 -17.48 -11.95 18.30
N LYS A 38 -16.46 -12.05 17.43
CA LYS A 38 -16.35 -13.12 16.42
C LYS A 38 -16.22 -14.51 17.04
N VAL A 39 -15.41 -14.64 18.09
CA VAL A 39 -15.19 -15.90 18.79
C VAL A 39 -16.44 -16.33 19.57
N GLU A 40 -17.13 -15.38 20.21
CA GLU A 40 -18.38 -15.66 20.93
C GLU A 40 -19.51 -16.09 19.98
N LYS A 41 -19.61 -15.46 18.81
CA LYS A 41 -20.57 -15.82 17.76
C LYS A 41 -20.30 -17.20 17.16
N TYR A 42 -19.03 -17.61 17.07
CA TYR A 42 -18.63 -18.93 16.58
C TYR A 42 -18.96 -20.06 17.56
N LEU A 43 -18.87 -19.79 18.86
CA LEU A 43 -19.20 -20.75 19.93
C LEU A 43 -20.70 -20.97 20.12
N ARG A 44 -21.53 -19.96 19.81
CA ARG A 44 -23.00 -20.09 19.83
C ARG A 44 -23.56 -20.93 18.66
N MET A 45 -22.79 -21.09 17.58
CA MET A 45 -23.23 -21.76 16.35
C MET A 45 -22.93 -23.28 16.30
N ASN A 46 -22.11 -23.82 17.21
CA ASN A 46 -21.68 -25.22 17.16
C ASN A 46 -22.13 -26.02 18.41
N ILE A 47 -22.63 -27.23 18.17
CA ILE A 47 -23.05 -28.21 19.18
C ILE A 47 -21.79 -28.83 19.79
N LEU A 48 -21.14 -28.11 20.71
CA LEU A 48 -20.06 -28.61 21.55
C LEU A 48 -20.63 -29.41 22.72
N ASN A 49 -19.98 -30.53 23.07
CA ASN A 49 -20.35 -31.38 24.20
C ASN A 49 -20.26 -30.59 25.53
N PHE A 50 -21.05 -30.97 26.54
CA PHE A 50 -21.23 -30.25 27.82
C PHE A 50 -19.90 -29.88 28.51
N THR A 51 -18.91 -30.76 28.42
CA THR A 51 -17.55 -30.57 28.93
C THR A 51 -16.75 -29.51 28.19
N GLU A 52 -16.86 -29.44 26.86
CA GLU A 52 -16.16 -28.46 26.03
C GLU A 52 -16.78 -27.06 26.16
N ARG A 53 -18.12 -26.98 26.29
CA ARG A 53 -18.82 -25.72 26.62
C ARG A 53 -18.42 -25.20 27.99
N GLY A 54 -18.31 -26.09 28.98
CA GLY A 54 -17.86 -25.74 30.34
C GLY A 54 -16.44 -25.17 30.36
N MET A 55 -15.51 -25.77 29.62
CA MET A 55 -14.12 -25.27 29.50
C MET A 55 -14.04 -23.91 28.80
N VAL A 56 -14.84 -23.69 27.76
CA VAL A 56 -14.84 -22.42 27.03
C VAL A 56 -15.49 -21.30 27.85
N ILE A 57 -16.60 -21.57 28.55
CA ILE A 57 -17.20 -20.60 29.48
C ILE A 57 -16.23 -20.29 30.62
N ALA A 58 -15.53 -21.28 31.16
CA ALA A 58 -14.47 -21.08 32.15
C ALA A 58 -13.33 -20.22 31.60
N LEU A 59 -12.87 -20.46 30.37
CA LEU A 59 -11.84 -19.64 29.72
C LEU A 59 -12.30 -18.20 29.43
N ILE A 60 -13.56 -18.00 29.04
CA ILE A 60 -14.14 -16.66 28.80
C ILE A 60 -14.31 -15.91 30.11
N THR A 61 -14.83 -16.56 31.17
CA THR A 61 -14.94 -15.94 32.51
C THR A 61 -13.58 -15.72 33.15
N MET A 62 -12.60 -16.61 32.95
CA MET A 62 -11.21 -16.38 33.39
C MET A 62 -10.52 -15.27 32.60
N SER A 63 -10.78 -15.15 31.29
CA SER A 63 -10.28 -14.05 30.45
C SER A 63 -10.95 -12.71 30.80
N GLY A 64 -12.25 -12.71 31.08
CA GLY A 64 -13.01 -11.57 31.60
C GLY A 64 -12.45 -11.11 32.95
N ARG A 65 -12.29 -12.04 33.91
CA ARG A 65 -11.63 -11.79 35.20
C ARG A 65 -10.18 -11.33 35.03
N MET A 66 -9.45 -11.78 34.01
CA MET A 66 -8.09 -11.30 33.73
C MET A 66 -8.06 -9.91 33.08
N LYS A 67 -9.06 -9.53 32.27
CA LYS A 67 -9.22 -8.17 31.74
C LYS A 67 -9.65 -7.20 32.85
N GLU A 68 -10.61 -7.59 33.68
CA GLU A 68 -11.01 -6.85 34.87
C GLU A 68 -9.85 -6.74 35.84
N ARG A 69 -9.11 -7.82 36.13
CA ARG A 69 -7.87 -7.74 36.91
C ARG A 69 -6.83 -6.85 36.24
N LYS A 70 -6.63 -6.86 34.91
CA LYS A 70 -5.68 -5.93 34.28
C LYS A 70 -6.14 -4.47 34.36
N GLN A 71 -7.43 -4.18 34.21
CA GLN A 71 -7.94 -2.82 34.38
C GLN A 71 -7.98 -2.38 35.85
N LEU A 72 -8.34 -3.26 36.78
CA LEU A 72 -8.26 -3.06 38.23
C LEU A 72 -6.80 -2.94 38.67
N THR A 73 -5.86 -3.74 38.17
CA THR A 73 -4.43 -3.61 38.48
C THR A 73 -3.85 -2.36 37.84
N VAL A 74 -4.24 -1.95 36.63
CA VAL A 74 -3.81 -0.66 36.04
C VAL A 74 -4.43 0.52 36.80
N SER A 75 -5.68 0.45 37.24
CA SER A 75 -6.33 1.52 38.01
C SER A 75 -5.90 1.55 39.48
N TYR A 76 -5.66 0.41 40.13
CA TYR A 76 -5.05 0.30 41.45
C TYR A 76 -3.58 0.70 41.41
N THR A 77 -2.81 0.33 40.38
CA THR A 77 -1.46 0.87 40.23
C THR A 77 -1.49 2.36 39.92
N ILE A 78 -2.43 2.91 39.14
CA ILE A 78 -2.55 4.37 38.95
C ILE A 78 -2.99 5.10 40.24
N LYS A 79 -3.90 4.52 41.04
CA LYS A 79 -4.32 5.05 42.34
C LYS A 79 -3.23 4.91 43.41
N GLU A 80 -2.47 3.82 43.42
CA GLU A 80 -1.26 3.63 44.26
C GLU A 80 -0.05 4.43 43.75
N LEU A 81 0.01 4.78 42.45
CA LEU A 81 1.05 5.62 41.86
C LEU A 81 0.90 7.09 42.26
N ASP A 82 -0.26 7.55 42.72
CA ASP A 82 -0.31 8.89 43.35
C ASP A 82 0.40 8.90 44.71
N HIS A 83 0.62 7.72 45.33
CA HIS A 83 1.46 7.52 46.51
C HIS A 83 2.92 7.10 46.19
N ARG A 84 3.20 6.61 44.96
CA ARG A 84 4.55 6.21 44.48
C ARG A 84 5.14 7.11 43.39
N THR A 85 4.48 8.19 42.99
CA THR A 85 5.16 9.23 42.22
C THR A 85 6.20 9.85 43.14
N ARG A 86 7.44 9.98 42.65
CA ARG A 86 8.50 10.71 43.37
C ARG A 86 7.88 12.00 43.90
N THR A 87 8.08 12.34 45.17
CA THR A 87 7.49 13.51 45.84
C THR A 87 7.63 14.80 45.01
N ASP A 88 8.74 14.94 44.28
CA ASP A 88 8.99 16.08 43.38
C ASP A 88 8.51 15.90 41.92
N GLY A 89 7.91 14.77 41.56
CA GLY A 89 7.63 14.40 40.16
C GLY A 89 6.74 15.42 39.46
N ARG A 90 5.74 15.95 40.16
CA ARG A 90 4.86 17.03 39.67
C ARG A 90 5.64 18.33 39.46
N LEU A 91 6.52 18.69 40.40
CA LEU A 91 7.38 19.88 40.32
C LEU A 91 8.37 19.80 39.15
N LEU A 92 9.00 18.64 38.95
CA LEU A 92 9.91 18.39 37.84
C LEU A 92 9.20 18.43 36.48
N ARG A 93 8.00 17.84 36.38
CA ARG A 93 7.22 17.86 35.13
C ARG A 93 6.83 19.29 34.76
N ARG A 94 6.34 20.09 35.72
CA ARG A 94 6.05 21.52 35.53
C ARG A 94 7.29 22.29 35.08
N LYS A 95 8.44 22.11 35.76
CA LYS A 95 9.71 22.78 35.38
C LYS A 95 10.18 22.33 33.99
N LYS A 96 9.95 21.08 33.59
CA LYS A 96 10.29 20.56 32.26
C LYS A 96 9.42 21.20 31.18
N GLU A 97 8.09 21.20 31.35
CA GLU A 97 7.13 21.81 30.42
C GLU A 97 7.40 23.31 30.24
N ALA A 98 7.73 24.02 31.33
CA ALA A 98 8.11 25.44 31.27
C ALA A 98 9.41 25.70 30.49
N ARG A 99 10.38 24.76 30.51
CA ARG A 99 11.68 24.88 29.80
C ARG A 99 11.62 24.45 28.33
N GLU A 100 10.65 23.61 27.95
CA GLU A 100 10.47 23.12 26.57
C GLU A 100 10.43 24.22 25.48
N PRO A 101 9.74 25.37 25.60
CA PRO A 101 9.78 26.40 24.56
C PRO A 101 11.18 26.98 24.34
N HIS A 102 11.92 27.27 25.41
CA HIS A 102 13.30 27.78 25.32
C HIS A 102 14.26 26.74 24.75
N LYS A 103 14.16 25.50 25.22
CA LYS A 103 14.95 24.38 24.71
C LYS A 103 14.72 24.18 23.22
N ARG A 104 13.47 24.20 22.78
CA ARG A 104 13.12 24.04 21.37
C ARG A 104 13.59 25.20 20.50
N SER A 105 13.58 26.43 21.01
CA SER A 105 14.14 27.59 20.31
C SER A 105 15.67 27.49 20.18
N LYS A 106 16.35 27.11 21.27
CA LYS A 106 17.80 26.88 21.29
C LYS A 106 18.20 25.76 20.33
N GLU A 107 17.47 24.64 20.36
CA GLU A 107 17.68 23.53 19.43
C GLU A 107 17.49 23.97 17.98
N ALA A 108 16.50 24.80 17.67
CA ALA A 108 16.28 25.28 16.31
C ALA A 108 17.43 26.16 15.79
N ARG A 109 18.07 26.94 16.67
CA ARG A 109 19.22 27.80 16.32
C ARG A 109 20.54 27.03 16.24
N MET A 110 20.74 26.08 17.14
CA MET A 110 22.01 25.37 17.31
C MET A 110 22.12 24.12 16.44
N THR A 111 21.00 23.52 16.05
CA THR A 111 21.01 22.31 15.22
C THR A 111 21.39 22.68 13.79
N THR A 112 22.39 22.01 13.23
CA THR A 112 22.85 22.21 11.85
C THR A 112 22.65 20.95 11.00
N GLY A 113 22.81 21.06 9.68
CA GLY A 113 22.79 19.95 8.74
C GLY A 113 21.44 19.23 8.61
N ILE A 114 21.48 17.90 8.41
CA ILE A 114 20.29 17.05 8.20
C ILE A 114 19.35 17.10 9.41
N ARG A 115 19.92 17.15 10.62
CA ARG A 115 19.14 17.19 11.86
C ARG A 115 18.27 18.45 11.94
N ALA A 116 18.76 19.59 11.45
CA ALA A 116 17.99 20.84 11.37
C ALA A 116 16.82 20.69 10.39
N LYS A 117 17.08 20.15 9.20
CA LYS A 117 16.04 19.91 8.18
C LYS A 117 14.92 19.00 8.69
N LEU A 118 15.27 17.91 9.38
CA LEU A 118 14.30 17.00 9.99
C LEU A 118 13.50 17.68 11.11
N MET A 119 14.17 18.47 11.96
CA MET A 119 13.51 19.25 13.00
C MET A 119 12.48 20.22 12.41
N HIS A 120 12.86 21.01 11.40
CA HIS A 120 11.94 21.94 10.74
C HIS A 120 10.78 21.24 10.05
N LYS A 121 11.02 20.10 9.37
CA LYS A 121 9.95 19.28 8.76
C LYS A 121 8.96 18.78 9.81
N ARG A 122 9.45 18.28 10.95
CA ARG A 122 8.61 17.86 12.08
C ARG A 122 7.79 19.04 12.63
N ARG A 123 8.42 20.20 12.83
CA ARG A 123 7.74 21.41 13.32
C ARG A 123 6.67 21.93 12.36
N HIS A 124 6.92 21.86 11.06
CA HIS A 124 5.93 22.23 10.05
C HIS A 124 4.71 21.30 10.13
N ALA A 125 4.91 19.98 10.24
CA ALA A 125 3.83 19.02 10.41
C ALA A 125 3.03 19.26 11.71
N GLU A 126 3.71 19.52 12.84
CA GLU A 126 3.07 19.88 14.11
C GLU A 126 2.20 21.13 13.97
N LYS A 127 2.72 22.20 13.34
CA LYS A 127 1.97 23.43 13.10
C LYS A 127 0.75 23.21 12.19
N VAL A 128 0.89 22.45 11.12
CA VAL A 128 -0.23 22.13 10.22
C VAL A 128 -1.29 21.31 10.94
N GLN A 129 -0.91 20.33 11.75
CA GLN A 129 -1.85 19.54 12.54
C GLN A 129 -2.61 20.43 13.53
N MET A 130 -1.90 21.29 14.28
CA MET A 130 -2.52 22.22 15.23
C MET A 130 -3.48 23.20 14.53
N LYS A 131 -3.09 23.73 13.36
CA LYS A 131 -3.97 24.59 12.57
C LYS A 131 -5.24 23.86 12.13
N LYS A 132 -5.13 22.61 11.67
CA LYS A 132 -6.29 21.78 11.31
C LYS A 132 -7.19 21.48 12.50
N THR A 133 -6.64 21.19 13.67
CA THR A 133 -7.43 20.92 14.88
C THR A 133 -8.14 22.17 15.41
N ILE A 134 -7.49 23.33 15.36
CA ILE A 134 -8.10 24.61 15.73
C ILE A 134 -9.24 24.93 14.77
N LYS A 135 -8.98 24.84 13.45
CA LYS A 135 -10.01 25.07 12.41
C LYS A 135 -11.21 24.14 12.57
N MET A 136 -10.99 22.84 12.78
CA MET A 136 -12.07 21.87 13.01
C MET A 136 -12.90 22.20 14.27
N HIS A 137 -12.26 22.70 15.33
CA HIS A 137 -12.94 23.08 16.56
C HIS A 137 -13.71 24.40 16.41
N GLU A 138 -13.17 25.37 15.67
CA GLU A 138 -13.87 26.60 15.29
C GLU A 138 -15.10 26.28 14.43
N GLU A 139 -14.94 25.47 13.39
CA GLU A 139 -16.03 25.01 12.52
C GLU A 139 -17.10 24.23 13.30
N ARG A 140 -16.72 23.41 14.29
CA ARG A 140 -17.70 22.73 15.16
C ARG A 140 -18.47 23.69 16.07
N LYS A 141 -17.83 24.77 16.53
CA LYS A 141 -18.46 25.78 17.39
C LYS A 141 -19.45 26.65 16.63
N THR A 142 -19.12 27.03 15.39
CA THR A 142 -20.06 27.69 14.49
C THR A 142 -20.89 26.66 13.76
N LYS A 143 -22.11 26.38 14.25
CA LYS A 143 -23.14 25.71 13.44
C LYS A 143 -23.54 26.64 12.29
N LYS A 144 -22.73 26.73 11.24
CA LYS A 144 -23.24 27.21 9.96
C LYS A 144 -24.26 26.17 9.53
N LYS A 145 -25.52 26.57 9.34
CA LYS A 145 -26.39 25.82 8.44
C LYS A 145 -25.61 25.75 7.13
N ASN A 146 -25.45 24.56 6.55
CA ASN A 146 -24.93 24.47 5.20
C ASN A 146 -25.96 25.23 4.33
N ASP A 147 -25.64 26.46 3.94
CA ASP A 147 -26.31 27.16 2.84
C ASP A 147 -25.73 26.69 1.49
N ASP A 148 -25.25 25.44 1.45
CA ASP A 148 -25.12 24.73 0.20
C ASP A 148 -26.55 24.44 -0.22
N GLU A 149 -27.06 25.18 -1.20
CA GLU A 149 -28.23 24.77 -2.00
C GLU A 149 -28.14 23.25 -2.15
N VAL A 150 -29.13 22.55 -1.59
CA VAL A 150 -29.29 21.11 -1.77
C VAL A 150 -29.10 20.87 -3.25
N PRO A 151 -28.05 20.14 -3.69
CA PRO A 151 -27.83 19.94 -5.12
C PRO A 151 -29.13 19.37 -5.70
N GLU A 152 -29.75 20.11 -6.62
CA GLU A 152 -31.04 19.75 -7.21
C GLU A 152 -30.96 18.32 -7.77
N GLY A 153 -31.56 17.38 -7.04
CA GLY A 153 -31.54 15.97 -7.39
C GLY A 153 -31.51 15.07 -6.16
N ALA A 154 -32.66 14.86 -5.52
CA ALA A 154 -32.83 13.80 -4.54
C ALA A 154 -32.55 12.45 -5.21
N VAL A 155 -31.40 11.88 -4.91
CA VAL A 155 -31.00 10.56 -5.37
C VAL A 155 -31.50 9.52 -4.35
N PRO A 156 -32.11 8.39 -4.79
CA PRO A 156 -32.59 7.35 -3.87
C PRO A 156 -31.49 6.84 -2.92
N ALA A 157 -31.85 6.41 -1.70
CA ALA A 157 -30.89 6.07 -0.63
C ALA A 157 -29.80 5.05 -1.02
N TYR A 158 -30.10 4.14 -1.96
CA TYR A 158 -29.15 3.15 -2.49
C TYR A 158 -28.12 3.72 -3.50
N LEU A 159 -28.25 5.00 -3.86
CA LEU A 159 -27.39 5.75 -4.79
C LEU A 159 -26.73 6.97 -4.11
N LEU A 160 -27.00 7.25 -2.82
CA LEU A 160 -26.38 8.35 -2.06
C LEU A 160 -24.88 8.12 -1.78
N ASP A 161 -24.49 6.87 -1.48
CA ASP A 161 -23.09 6.49 -1.17
C ASP A 161 -22.28 6.07 -2.41
N ARG A 162 -22.94 5.98 -3.57
CA ARG A 162 -22.25 5.83 -4.85
C ARG A 162 -22.06 7.22 -5.40
N GLU A 163 -20.87 7.81 -5.25
CA GLU A 163 -20.50 9.05 -5.95
C GLU A 163 -20.84 8.90 -7.44
N GLY A 164 -22.01 9.42 -7.79
CA GLY A 164 -22.70 9.14 -9.04
C GLY A 164 -22.06 9.95 -10.13
N GLN A 165 -21.17 9.28 -10.86
CA GLN A 165 -20.59 9.70 -12.11
C GLN A 165 -21.72 10.00 -13.14
N SER A 166 -22.30 11.20 -13.09
CA SER A 166 -23.28 11.71 -14.08
C SER A 166 -22.66 11.91 -15.48
N ARG A 167 -21.44 11.42 -15.69
CA ARG A 167 -20.74 11.46 -16.98
C ARG A 167 -21.16 10.37 -17.96
N ALA A 168 -21.83 9.27 -17.56
CA ALA A 168 -22.01 8.13 -18.47
C ALA A 168 -22.82 8.46 -19.75
N LYS A 169 -23.88 9.27 -19.64
CA LYS A 169 -24.74 9.66 -20.78
C LYS A 169 -24.14 10.79 -21.62
N VAL A 170 -23.39 11.70 -20.99
CA VAL A 170 -22.62 12.74 -21.70
C VAL A 170 -21.40 12.12 -22.38
N LEU A 171 -20.79 11.09 -21.79
CA LEU A 171 -19.68 10.33 -22.36
C LEU A 171 -20.10 9.54 -23.60
N SER A 172 -21.29 8.94 -23.65
CA SER A 172 -21.72 8.21 -24.86
C SER A 172 -21.96 9.14 -26.06
N ASN A 173 -22.51 10.34 -25.83
CA ASN A 173 -22.66 11.37 -26.86
C ASN A 173 -21.32 12.03 -27.23
N MET A 174 -20.45 12.29 -26.25
CA MET A 174 -19.07 12.74 -26.50
C MET A 174 -18.22 11.66 -27.21
N ILE A 175 -18.43 10.37 -26.96
CA ILE A 175 -17.75 9.27 -27.66
C ILE A 175 -18.25 9.20 -29.11
N LYS A 176 -19.54 9.43 -29.36
CA LYS A 176 -20.09 9.55 -30.72
C LYS A 176 -19.51 10.78 -31.45
N GLN A 177 -19.38 11.93 -30.78
CA GLN A 177 -18.70 13.11 -31.32
C GLN A 177 -17.19 12.88 -31.54
N LYS A 178 -16.47 12.29 -30.57
CA LYS A 178 -15.05 11.90 -30.70
C LYS A 178 -14.80 10.82 -31.75
N ARG A 179 -15.78 9.95 -32.04
CA ARG A 179 -15.74 8.99 -33.16
C ARG A 179 -15.96 9.67 -34.52
N LYS A 180 -16.57 10.87 -34.55
CA LYS A 180 -16.68 11.72 -35.74
C LYS A 180 -15.46 12.65 -35.91
N GLU A 181 -14.83 13.10 -34.81
CA GLU A 181 -13.55 13.84 -34.79
C GLU A 181 -12.30 12.94 -35.00
N LYS A 182 -12.50 11.64 -35.23
CA LYS A 182 -11.54 10.54 -35.00
C LYS A 182 -10.32 10.52 -35.91
N ALA A 183 -10.28 11.33 -36.96
CA ALA A 183 -9.13 11.41 -37.86
C ALA A 183 -8.01 12.34 -37.32
N GLY A 184 -8.29 13.22 -36.36
CA GLY A 184 -7.38 14.35 -36.09
C GLY A 184 -6.63 14.38 -34.75
N LYS A 185 -7.05 13.67 -33.70
CA LYS A 185 -6.60 13.99 -32.31
C LYS A 185 -6.55 12.81 -31.34
N TRP A 186 -5.94 11.69 -31.70
CA TRP A 186 -5.63 10.63 -30.71
C TRP A 186 -4.17 10.72 -30.29
N ASP A 187 -3.85 11.76 -29.52
CA ASP A 187 -2.52 11.88 -28.93
C ASP A 187 -2.36 10.94 -27.74
N VAL A 188 -1.24 10.24 -27.72
CA VAL A 188 -0.77 9.51 -26.54
C VAL A 188 -0.50 10.54 -25.43
N PRO A 189 -0.77 10.24 -24.15
CA PRO A 189 -0.56 11.19 -23.05
C PRO A 189 0.86 11.79 -22.96
N ILE A 190 1.86 11.12 -23.56
CA ILE A 190 3.22 11.61 -23.68
C ILE A 190 3.63 11.54 -25.16
N PRO A 191 3.42 12.62 -25.95
CA PRO A 191 3.69 12.60 -27.38
C PRO A 191 5.19 12.75 -27.70
N LYS A 192 5.89 13.66 -27.01
CA LYS A 192 7.32 13.93 -27.18
C LYS A 192 8.10 13.50 -25.94
N VAL A 193 9.11 12.66 -26.13
CA VAL A 193 10.00 12.17 -25.07
C VAL A 193 11.42 12.65 -25.36
N ARG A 194 12.22 12.83 -24.30
CA ARG A 194 13.67 13.02 -24.42
C ARG A 194 14.28 11.89 -25.24
N GLY A 195 15.01 12.22 -26.30
CA GLY A 195 15.78 11.25 -27.07
C GLY A 195 16.79 10.54 -26.18
N VAL A 196 16.88 9.22 -26.31
CA VAL A 196 17.83 8.40 -25.57
C VAL A 196 18.99 8.03 -26.49
N SER A 197 20.21 8.40 -26.11
CA SER A 197 21.41 8.05 -26.88
C SER A 197 21.72 6.55 -26.78
N GLU A 198 22.34 5.99 -27.81
CA GLU A 198 22.69 4.57 -27.83
C GLU A 198 23.64 4.17 -26.70
N ASN A 199 24.55 5.07 -26.31
CA ASN A 199 25.48 4.86 -25.21
C ASN A 199 24.76 4.73 -23.85
N GLU A 200 23.59 5.36 -23.69
CA GLU A 200 22.79 5.23 -22.47
C GLU A 200 22.08 3.87 -22.40
N VAL A 201 21.66 3.33 -23.55
CA VAL A 201 20.94 2.04 -23.65
C VAL A 201 21.88 0.84 -23.70
N PHE A 202 23.04 0.99 -24.33
CA PHE A 202 23.99 -0.09 -24.55
C PHE A 202 25.33 0.16 -23.88
N LYS A 203 25.71 -0.75 -23.00
CA LYS A 203 27.08 -0.85 -22.48
C LYS A 203 27.92 -1.73 -23.38
N VAL A 204 29.10 -1.25 -23.76
CA VAL A 204 30.07 -2.05 -24.53
C VAL A 204 30.66 -3.15 -23.66
N LEU A 205 30.70 -4.39 -24.17
CA LEU A 205 31.36 -5.50 -23.50
C LEU A 205 32.62 -5.92 -24.26
N LYS A 206 33.74 -5.92 -23.55
CA LYS A 206 35.03 -6.41 -24.02
C LYS A 206 35.13 -7.92 -23.84
N THR A 207 35.60 -8.64 -24.86
CA THR A 207 35.71 -10.11 -24.89
C THR A 207 37.14 -10.57 -25.23
N GLY A 208 37.48 -11.80 -24.83
CA GLY A 208 38.80 -12.42 -24.99
C GLY A 208 39.77 -12.15 -23.83
N LYS A 209 40.85 -12.93 -23.73
CA LYS A 209 41.85 -12.83 -22.65
C LYS A 209 42.43 -11.43 -22.50
N LYS A 210 42.83 -10.81 -23.63
CA LYS A 210 43.35 -9.42 -23.69
C LYS A 210 42.26 -8.34 -23.75
N LYS A 211 40.96 -8.69 -23.72
CA LYS A 211 39.83 -7.75 -23.78
C LYS A 211 39.81 -6.76 -24.97
N GLY A 212 40.47 -7.08 -26.09
CA GLY A 212 40.52 -6.20 -27.27
C GLY A 212 39.24 -6.15 -28.10
N LYS A 213 38.38 -7.18 -28.04
CA LYS A 213 37.20 -7.31 -28.91
C LYS A 213 35.95 -6.67 -28.28
N GLN A 214 35.33 -5.70 -28.95
CA GLN A 214 34.23 -4.85 -28.41
C GLN A 214 32.89 -4.96 -29.16
N TRP A 215 32.65 -6.09 -29.82
CA TRP A 215 31.48 -6.27 -30.69
C TRP A 215 30.16 -6.49 -29.94
N LYS A 216 30.22 -6.93 -28.66
CA LYS A 216 29.05 -7.21 -27.83
C LYS A 216 28.52 -5.96 -27.12
N ARG A 217 27.19 -5.87 -27.00
CA ARG A 217 26.46 -4.77 -26.38
C ARG A 217 25.50 -5.32 -25.33
N MET A 218 25.58 -4.83 -24.10
CA MET A 218 24.65 -5.18 -23.03
C MET A 218 23.59 -4.09 -22.90
N VAL A 219 22.31 -4.49 -22.87
CA VAL A 219 21.21 -3.57 -22.57
C VAL A 219 21.22 -3.21 -21.10
N THR A 220 21.28 -1.91 -20.79
CA THR A 220 21.29 -1.36 -19.42
C THR A 220 19.89 -0.95 -18.92
N LYS A 221 18.94 -0.81 -19.83
CA LYS A 221 17.54 -0.44 -19.54
C LYS A 221 16.67 -1.68 -19.32
N VAL A 222 15.51 -1.46 -18.71
CA VAL A 222 14.48 -2.49 -18.56
C VAL A 222 14.08 -3.00 -19.95
N CYS A 223 13.90 -4.30 -20.06
CA CYS A 223 13.45 -4.93 -21.29
C CYS A 223 12.32 -5.94 -20.99
N TYR A 224 11.41 -6.08 -21.94
CA TYR A 224 10.50 -7.19 -22.01
C TYR A 224 11.07 -8.26 -22.93
N VAL A 225 10.87 -9.50 -22.52
CA VAL A 225 11.30 -10.67 -23.25
C VAL A 225 10.14 -11.64 -23.19
N GLY A 226 9.68 -12.11 -24.35
CA GLY A 226 8.53 -13.01 -24.43
C GLY A 226 8.72 -14.30 -23.64
N GLU A 227 7.61 -14.95 -23.28
CA GLU A 227 7.60 -16.10 -22.35
C GLU A 227 8.43 -17.29 -22.86
N GLY A 228 8.48 -17.51 -24.18
CA GLY A 228 9.28 -18.57 -24.82
C GLY A 228 10.72 -18.18 -25.17
N PHE A 229 11.33 -17.20 -24.51
CA PHE A 229 12.66 -16.74 -24.89
C PHE A 229 13.79 -17.68 -24.45
N THR A 230 14.42 -18.30 -25.45
CA THR A 230 15.68 -19.03 -25.30
C THR A 230 16.85 -18.14 -25.70
N ARG A 231 17.92 -18.14 -24.90
CA ARG A 231 19.14 -17.38 -25.23
C ARG A 231 19.84 -18.00 -26.44
N LYS A 232 20.32 -17.15 -27.35
CA LYS A 232 21.20 -17.59 -28.45
C LYS A 232 22.56 -18.03 -27.89
N PRO A 233 23.28 -18.94 -28.56
CA PRO A 233 24.63 -19.31 -28.14
C PRO A 233 25.54 -18.06 -27.99
N PRO A 234 26.44 -18.02 -26.99
CA PRO A 234 27.22 -16.82 -26.69
C PRO A 234 28.06 -16.28 -27.85
N LYS A 235 28.41 -17.11 -28.84
CA LYS A 235 29.14 -16.71 -30.03
C LYS A 235 28.31 -15.85 -31.00
N TYR A 236 26.99 -16.05 -31.04
CA TYR A 236 26.06 -15.35 -31.95
C TYR A 236 25.24 -14.26 -31.26
N GLU A 237 25.25 -14.20 -29.93
CA GLU A 237 24.57 -13.16 -29.15
C GLU A 237 25.40 -11.86 -29.10
N ARG A 238 25.04 -10.89 -29.97
CA ARG A 238 25.62 -9.53 -29.95
C ARG A 238 24.97 -8.64 -28.89
N PHE A 239 23.64 -8.60 -28.85
CA PHE A 239 22.85 -7.81 -27.90
C PHE A 239 22.43 -8.68 -26.73
N ILE A 240 22.99 -8.42 -25.55
CA ILE A 240 22.72 -9.16 -24.32
C ILE A 240 21.65 -8.43 -23.51
N ARG A 241 20.54 -9.11 -23.25
CA ARG A 241 19.49 -8.65 -22.34
C ARG A 241 19.61 -9.36 -20.99
N PRO A 242 20.15 -8.73 -19.94
CA PRO A 242 20.40 -9.42 -18.67
C PRO A 242 19.11 -9.79 -17.95
N MET A 243 19.08 -10.95 -17.27
CA MET A 243 17.85 -11.48 -16.64
C MET A 243 17.26 -10.55 -15.58
N GLY A 244 18.11 -9.86 -14.80
CA GLY A 244 17.64 -8.93 -13.76
C GLY A 244 16.90 -7.70 -14.28
N LEU A 245 17.00 -7.41 -15.59
CA LEU A 245 16.28 -6.30 -16.23
C LEU A 245 15.10 -6.78 -17.10
N ARG A 246 14.77 -8.08 -17.06
CA ARG A 246 13.65 -8.65 -17.81
C ARG A 246 12.38 -8.60 -16.96
N PHE A 247 11.53 -7.61 -17.21
CA PHE A 247 10.27 -7.49 -16.48
C PHE A 247 9.15 -8.17 -17.26
N LYS A 248 8.32 -8.94 -16.55
CA LYS A 248 7.15 -9.63 -17.10
C LYS A 248 5.86 -8.87 -16.85
N ASN A 249 5.81 -8.05 -15.80
CA ASN A 249 4.60 -7.34 -15.36
C ASN A 249 4.84 -5.84 -15.32
N ALA A 250 3.76 -5.06 -15.45
CA ALA A 250 3.75 -3.61 -15.35
C ALA A 250 2.67 -3.13 -14.37
N HIS A 251 2.96 -2.04 -13.66
CA HIS A 251 1.94 -1.29 -12.94
C HIS A 251 1.26 -0.31 -13.89
N VAL A 252 -0.02 -0.56 -14.17
CA VAL A 252 -0.84 0.23 -15.10
C VAL A 252 -1.91 0.96 -14.31
N THR A 253 -2.04 2.27 -14.53
CA THR A 253 -3.07 3.09 -13.87
C THR A 253 -4.17 3.39 -14.85
N HIS A 254 -5.42 3.12 -14.47
CA HIS A 254 -6.57 3.56 -15.25
C HIS A 254 -6.94 5.00 -14.87
N PRO A 255 -6.91 5.98 -15.79
CA PRO A 255 -7.11 7.38 -15.45
C PRO A 255 -8.50 7.68 -14.89
N GLU A 256 -9.55 6.97 -15.34
CA GLU A 256 -10.93 7.21 -14.87
C GLU A 256 -11.22 6.58 -13.51
N LEU A 257 -10.79 5.33 -13.28
CA LEU A 257 -11.00 4.62 -12.00
C LEU A 257 -10.03 5.06 -10.90
N LYS A 258 -8.94 5.76 -11.27
CA LYS A 258 -7.83 6.15 -10.38
C LYS A 258 -7.27 4.96 -9.58
N ALA A 259 -7.34 3.78 -10.18
CA ALA A 259 -6.87 2.52 -9.60
C ALA A 259 -5.66 2.00 -10.38
N THR A 260 -4.75 1.35 -9.65
CA THR A 260 -3.52 0.77 -10.19
C THR A 260 -3.64 -0.75 -10.23
N PHE A 261 -3.27 -1.35 -11.36
CA PHE A 261 -3.30 -2.80 -11.58
C PHE A 261 -1.88 -3.31 -11.88
N PHE A 262 -1.53 -4.47 -11.32
CA PHE A 262 -0.29 -5.17 -11.64
C PHE A 262 -0.57 -6.24 -12.69
N LEU A 263 -0.35 -5.91 -13.96
CA LEU A 263 -0.77 -6.72 -15.10
C LEU A 263 0.44 -7.29 -15.85
N PRO A 264 0.34 -8.51 -16.40
CA PRO A 264 1.40 -9.07 -17.22
C PRO A 264 1.48 -8.37 -18.57
N ILE A 265 2.71 -8.15 -19.03
CA ILE A 265 3.05 -7.57 -20.32
C ILE A 265 3.00 -8.68 -21.36
N ILE A 266 2.35 -8.40 -22.49
CA ILE A 266 2.27 -9.28 -23.65
C ILE A 266 3.39 -8.95 -24.64
N GLY A 267 3.66 -7.66 -24.83
CA GLY A 267 4.63 -7.23 -25.82
C GLY A 267 4.94 -5.74 -25.77
N VAL A 268 5.97 -5.35 -26.51
CA VAL A 268 6.33 -3.94 -26.73
C VAL A 268 5.91 -3.58 -28.14
N LYS A 269 5.00 -2.61 -28.27
CA LYS A 269 4.42 -2.22 -29.57
C LYS A 269 5.26 -1.19 -30.29
N LYS A 270 5.65 -0.13 -29.57
CA LYS A 270 6.40 0.99 -30.16
C LYS A 270 7.28 1.65 -29.12
N ASN A 271 8.57 1.77 -29.44
CA ASN A 271 9.49 2.63 -28.71
C ASN A 271 9.68 3.95 -29.49
N PRO A 272 9.55 5.13 -28.83
CA PRO A 272 9.63 6.42 -29.51
C PRO A 272 11.03 6.79 -30.00
N SER A 273 12.10 6.17 -29.46
CA SER A 273 13.48 6.52 -29.86
C SER A 273 13.95 5.75 -31.09
N SER A 274 13.66 4.44 -31.19
CA SER A 274 14.03 3.66 -32.38
C SER A 274 13.18 2.38 -32.53
N PRO A 275 12.96 1.91 -33.77
CA PRO A 275 12.33 0.61 -34.01
C PRO A 275 13.20 -0.56 -33.50
N MET A 276 14.54 -0.44 -33.55
CA MET A 276 15.46 -1.44 -32.99
C MET A 276 15.20 -1.72 -31.51
N TYR A 277 14.90 -0.69 -30.73
CA TYR A 277 14.54 -0.84 -29.32
C TYR A 277 13.22 -1.58 -29.13
N THR A 278 12.29 -1.44 -30.07
CA THR A 278 11.01 -2.17 -30.06
C THR A 278 11.27 -3.67 -30.26
N SER A 279 12.08 -4.03 -31.26
CA SER A 279 12.45 -5.44 -31.54
C SER A 279 13.25 -6.09 -30.42
N LEU A 280 14.11 -5.32 -29.73
CA LEU A 280 14.82 -5.78 -28.54
C LEU A 280 13.95 -5.82 -27.29
N GLY A 281 12.74 -5.24 -27.33
CA GLY A 281 11.84 -5.13 -26.19
C GLY A 281 12.31 -4.14 -25.13
N VAL A 282 13.14 -3.14 -25.47
CA VAL A 282 13.63 -2.14 -24.52
C VAL A 282 12.48 -1.18 -24.16
N ILE A 283 12.25 -1.03 -22.85
CA ILE A 283 11.21 -0.18 -22.28
C ILE A 283 11.87 1.09 -21.77
N THR A 284 11.54 2.21 -22.40
CA THR A 284 11.93 3.57 -22.01
C THR A 284 10.69 4.42 -21.76
N LYS A 285 10.87 5.67 -21.34
CA LYS A 285 9.75 6.60 -21.20
C LYS A 285 9.03 6.75 -22.55
N GLY A 286 7.69 6.70 -22.52
CA GLY A 286 6.84 6.79 -23.70
C GLY A 286 6.83 5.56 -24.62
N THR A 287 7.43 4.44 -24.19
CA THR A 287 7.23 3.16 -24.88
C THR A 287 5.77 2.71 -24.71
N VAL A 288 5.13 2.35 -25.83
CA VAL A 288 3.80 1.77 -25.86
C VAL A 288 3.91 0.26 -25.70
N ILE A 289 3.26 -0.29 -24.68
CA ILE A 289 3.27 -1.72 -24.34
C ILE A 289 1.86 -2.30 -24.43
N GLU A 290 1.78 -3.57 -24.80
CA GLU A 290 0.56 -4.36 -24.78
C GLU A 290 0.51 -5.12 -23.44
N VAL A 291 -0.60 -4.99 -22.72
CA VAL A 291 -0.80 -5.58 -21.40
C VAL A 291 -2.07 -6.42 -21.39
N ASN A 292 -2.05 -7.53 -20.66
CA ASN A 292 -3.22 -8.38 -20.56
C ASN A 292 -4.25 -7.76 -19.59
N LEU A 293 -5.48 -7.56 -20.06
CA LEU A 293 -6.57 -6.97 -19.30
C LEU A 293 -7.49 -8.01 -18.65
N HIS A 294 -7.35 -9.31 -18.93
CA HIS A 294 -8.29 -10.34 -18.47
C HIS A 294 -8.46 -10.40 -16.94
N ARG A 295 -7.45 -9.97 -16.18
CA ARG A 295 -7.48 -9.92 -14.71
C ARG A 295 -7.88 -8.55 -14.15
N SER A 296 -8.28 -7.61 -15.00
CA SER A 296 -8.78 -6.31 -14.57
C SER A 296 -10.28 -6.42 -14.22
N PRO A 297 -10.76 -5.85 -13.11
CA PRO A 297 -12.19 -5.84 -12.78
C PRO A 297 -13.04 -5.12 -13.84
N THR A 298 -12.41 -4.30 -14.70
CA THR A 298 -13.06 -3.60 -15.80
C THR A 298 -13.49 -4.53 -16.93
N THR A 299 -12.74 -5.60 -17.25
CA THR A 299 -13.14 -6.57 -18.29
C THR A 299 -14.30 -7.46 -17.82
N LEU A 300 -14.35 -7.82 -16.54
CA LEU A 300 -15.49 -8.54 -15.96
C LEU A 300 -16.79 -7.72 -16.03
N ARG A 301 -16.72 -6.38 -15.99
CA ARG A 301 -17.89 -5.51 -16.20
C ARG A 301 -18.27 -5.35 -17.68
N MET A 302 -17.34 -5.48 -18.62
CA MET A 302 -17.62 -5.37 -20.06
C MET A 302 -18.08 -6.67 -20.71
N MET A 303 -17.75 -7.83 -20.13
CA MET A 303 -18.27 -9.14 -20.57
C MET A 303 -19.65 -9.48 -19.98
N ALA A 304 -20.13 -8.70 -19.01
CA ALA A 304 -21.45 -8.84 -18.39
C ALA A 304 -22.49 -7.86 -18.95
N ALA A 305 -22.22 -7.26 -20.12
CA ALA A 305 -23.12 -6.36 -20.84
C ALA A 305 -23.32 -6.83 -22.28
#